data_AF-A0A961BL88-F1
#
_entry.id   AF-A0A961BL88-F1
#
_cell.length_a   1.000
_cell.length_b   1.000
_cell.length_c   1.000
_cell.angle_alpha   90.00
_cell.angle_beta   90.00
_cell.angle_gamma   90.00
#
_symmetry.space_group_name_H-M   'P 1'
#
loop_
_entity.id
_entity.type
_entity.pdbx_description
1 polymer ?
#
loop_
_entity_poly.entity_id
_entity_poly.type
_entity_poly.pdbx_seq_one_letter_code
_entity_poly.pdbx_strand_id
1 'polypeptide(L)'
;MELTSESFVDGARADDRLALCVPGSQNPVEFGENRSPHLRWEPVEGGLSYVVTCIDPDCPSVGDDVNQSDREVPASLPRVDFVHWLLADIPPSVTEIAEGTHSAGLTAGGKDADASPVGVPGRNDYTDWFADDAALAGTWVGYDGPAPPWNDSIVHRYVFTVRAMDVPTLHLAPGFDLAALVGALDGHVLDEASISTSYTLTPRLR
;
A
#
# COMPACT_ATOMS: atom_id res chain seq x y z
N MET A 1 3.12 9.58 -18.48
CA MET A 1 1.70 9.15 -18.42
C MET A 1 1.01 9.89 -17.29
N GLU A 2 -0.31 9.93 -17.25
CA GLU A 2 -1.06 10.52 -16.13
C GLU A 2 -1.68 9.42 -15.25
N LEU A 3 -1.70 9.62 -13.93
CA LEU A 3 -2.34 8.74 -12.95
C LEU A 3 -3.37 9.54 -12.14
N THR A 4 -4.57 9.00 -12.01
CA THR A 4 -5.70 9.63 -11.32
C THR A 4 -6.44 8.63 -10.43
N SER A 5 -7.20 9.14 -9.46
CA SER A 5 -8.06 8.35 -8.59
C SER A 5 -9.41 9.04 -8.39
N GLU A 6 -10.49 8.25 -8.36
CA GLU A 6 -11.80 8.69 -7.88
C GLU A 6 -11.95 8.48 -6.36
N SER A 7 -11.05 7.72 -5.73
CA SER A 7 -11.10 7.42 -4.30
C SER A 7 -10.46 8.50 -3.44
N PHE A 8 -9.53 9.28 -4.00
CA PHE A 8 -8.90 10.42 -3.32
C PHE A 8 -8.35 11.44 -4.32
N VAL A 9 -8.13 12.68 -3.86
CA VAL A 9 -7.42 13.72 -4.59
C VAL A 9 -5.94 13.68 -4.20
N ASP A 10 -5.02 13.84 -5.16
CA ASP A 10 -3.58 13.86 -4.89
C ASP A 10 -3.21 14.91 -3.83
N GLY A 11 -2.45 14.48 -2.83
CA GLY A 11 -2.03 15.26 -1.66
C GLY A 11 -3.12 15.46 -0.59
N ALA A 12 -4.35 15.00 -0.80
CA ALA A 12 -5.42 15.10 0.18
C ALA A 12 -5.41 13.94 1.17
N ARG A 13 -6.13 14.11 2.29
CA ARG A 13 -6.36 13.05 3.27
C ARG A 13 -7.19 11.91 2.65
N ALA A 14 -6.79 10.67 2.89
CA ALA A 14 -7.55 9.49 2.48
C ALA A 14 -8.89 9.40 3.24
N ASP A 15 -9.90 8.86 2.59
CA ASP A 15 -11.14 8.45 3.27
C ASP A 15 -10.88 7.21 4.14
N ASP A 16 -11.55 7.13 5.29
CA ASP A 16 -11.38 6.05 6.27
C ASP A 16 -11.68 4.67 5.68
N ARG A 17 -12.53 4.59 4.65
CA ARG A 17 -12.84 3.33 3.96
C ARG A 17 -11.63 2.70 3.25
N LEU A 18 -10.58 3.49 2.95
CA LEU A 18 -9.35 3.00 2.33
C LEU A 18 -8.36 2.44 3.37
N ALA A 19 -8.54 2.77 4.66
CA ALA A 19 -7.61 2.44 5.73
C ALA A 19 -7.82 1.02 6.25
N LEU A 20 -6.71 0.36 6.60
CA LEU A 20 -6.73 -0.90 7.32
C LEU A 20 -7.19 -0.67 8.77
N CYS A 21 -6.73 0.41 9.40
CA CYS A 21 -7.16 0.80 10.73
C CYS A 21 -7.80 2.19 10.72
N VAL A 22 -8.92 2.31 11.43
CA VAL A 22 -9.69 3.53 11.62
C VAL A 22 -9.78 3.85 13.13
N PRO A 23 -10.20 5.06 13.51
CA PRO A 23 -10.38 5.41 14.91
C PRO A 23 -11.39 4.49 15.60
N GLY A 24 -11.00 3.86 16.71
CA GLY A 24 -11.89 2.96 17.43
C GLY A 24 -12.90 3.70 18.31
N SER A 25 -14.07 3.08 18.51
CA SER A 25 -15.09 3.61 19.44
C SER A 25 -14.78 3.33 20.92
N GLN A 26 -14.07 2.24 21.20
CA GLN A 26 -13.70 1.78 22.55
C GLN A 26 -12.19 1.49 22.73
N ASN A 27 -11.47 1.37 21.62
CA ASN A 27 -10.02 1.19 21.57
C ASN A 27 -9.41 2.35 20.78
N PRO A 28 -8.08 2.61 20.86
CA PRO A 28 -7.45 3.65 20.06
C PRO A 28 -7.72 3.50 18.55
N VAL A 29 -7.78 2.25 18.07
CA VAL A 29 -8.02 1.90 16.67
C VAL A 29 -8.92 0.66 16.57
N GLU A 30 -9.60 0.51 15.43
CA GLU A 30 -10.31 -0.70 14.99
C GLU A 30 -10.06 -0.96 13.51
N PHE A 31 -10.32 -2.16 13.01
CA PHE A 31 -10.14 -2.45 11.59
C PHE A 31 -11.19 -1.73 10.74
N GLY A 32 -10.74 -1.08 9.67
CA GLY A 32 -11.57 -0.38 8.69
C GLY A 32 -12.06 -1.28 7.56
N GLU A 33 -12.68 -0.65 6.56
CA GLU A 33 -13.13 -1.35 5.35
C GLU A 33 -11.97 -1.80 4.46
N ASN A 34 -10.76 -1.23 4.64
CA ASN A 34 -9.53 -1.65 3.98
C ASN A 34 -9.68 -1.78 2.45
N ARG A 35 -10.39 -0.84 1.81
CA ARG A 35 -10.62 -0.90 0.36
C ARG A 35 -9.38 -0.43 -0.40
N SER A 36 -8.92 -1.20 -1.39
CA SER A 36 -7.92 -0.70 -2.35
C SER A 36 -8.50 0.50 -3.11
N PRO A 37 -7.76 1.60 -3.32
CA PRO A 37 -8.32 2.75 -4.03
C PRO A 37 -8.52 2.44 -5.52
N HIS A 38 -9.42 3.20 -6.13
CA HIS A 38 -9.49 3.31 -7.58
C HIS A 38 -8.19 3.93 -8.11
N LEU A 39 -7.62 3.38 -9.17
CA LEU A 39 -6.49 3.96 -9.89
C LEU A 39 -6.76 3.85 -11.39
N ARG A 40 -6.55 4.95 -12.12
CA ARG A 40 -6.68 4.98 -13.59
C ARG A 40 -5.51 5.72 -14.20
N TRP A 41 -4.96 5.18 -15.27
CA TRP A 41 -3.85 5.78 -15.99
C TRP A 41 -4.05 5.73 -17.50
N GLU A 42 -3.30 6.55 -18.21
CA GLU A 42 -3.26 6.50 -19.67
C GLU A 42 -2.28 5.43 -20.16
N PRO A 43 -2.60 4.69 -21.24
CA PRO A 43 -1.67 3.74 -21.80
C PRO A 43 -0.44 4.42 -22.40
N VAL A 44 0.70 3.74 -22.32
CA VAL A 44 1.99 4.23 -22.83
C VAL A 44 2.35 3.51 -24.12
N GLU A 45 2.85 4.24 -25.12
CA GLU A 45 3.32 3.64 -26.37
C GLU A 45 4.44 2.63 -26.10
N GLY A 46 4.30 1.41 -26.64
CA GLY A 46 5.23 0.31 -26.37
C GLY A 46 5.05 -0.38 -25.01
N GLY A 47 4.13 0.09 -24.15
CA GLY A 47 3.83 -0.54 -22.87
C GLY A 47 3.23 -1.94 -23.04
N LEU A 48 3.92 -2.94 -22.50
CA LEU A 48 3.53 -4.35 -22.59
C LEU A 48 2.96 -4.91 -21.27
N SER A 49 3.19 -4.23 -20.15
CA SER A 49 2.54 -4.49 -18.86
C SER A 49 2.63 -3.25 -17.95
N TYR A 50 1.93 -3.29 -16.81
CA TYR A 50 2.06 -2.28 -15.77
C TYR A 50 2.41 -2.89 -14.41
N VAL A 51 3.02 -2.05 -13.57
CA VAL A 51 3.30 -2.34 -12.16
C VAL A 51 2.65 -1.27 -11.29
N VAL A 52 2.02 -1.65 -10.19
CA VAL A 52 1.52 -0.74 -9.15
C VAL A 52 2.29 -0.96 -7.86
N THR A 53 2.70 0.13 -7.22
CA THR A 53 3.24 0.13 -5.85
C THR A 53 2.50 1.14 -4.99
N CYS A 54 2.24 0.81 -3.72
CA CYS A 54 1.87 1.77 -2.66
C CYS A 54 2.91 1.65 -1.54
N ILE A 55 3.61 2.74 -1.25
CA ILE A 55 4.68 2.80 -0.23
C ILE A 55 4.43 3.99 0.70
N ASP A 56 4.52 3.73 2.00
CA ASP A 56 4.54 4.75 3.06
C ASP A 56 5.99 5.03 3.47
N PRO A 57 6.58 6.19 3.09
CA PRO A 57 7.96 6.53 3.45
C PRO A 57 8.10 7.10 4.87
N ASP A 58 7.00 7.22 5.61
CA ASP A 58 6.92 7.91 6.90
C ASP A 58 6.80 6.92 8.09
N CYS A 59 6.93 5.61 7.85
CA CYS A 59 6.88 4.58 8.89
C CYS A 59 8.04 4.73 9.89
N PRO A 60 7.79 4.68 11.21
CA PRO A 60 8.83 4.67 12.24
C PRO A 60 9.89 3.59 12.00
N SER A 61 11.17 3.97 11.95
CA SER A 61 12.28 3.01 11.79
C SER A 61 12.44 2.02 12.94
N VAL A 62 11.89 2.32 14.11
CA VAL A 62 11.87 1.46 15.31
C VAL A 62 10.50 1.53 15.97
N GLY A 63 10.04 0.40 16.49
CA GLY A 63 8.68 0.23 17.02
C GLY A 63 8.51 0.52 18.52
N ASP A 64 9.58 0.86 19.25
CA ASP A 64 9.58 0.93 20.72
C ASP A 64 8.47 1.82 21.31
N ASP A 65 8.18 2.94 20.64
CA ASP A 65 7.20 3.94 21.10
C ASP A 65 5.87 3.86 20.33
N VAL A 66 5.74 2.97 19.35
CA VAL A 66 4.55 2.85 18.51
C VAL A 66 3.37 2.30 19.31
N ASN A 67 2.21 2.93 19.18
CA ASN A 67 0.94 2.50 19.79
C ASN A 67 0.99 2.41 21.33
N GLN A 68 1.69 3.35 21.97
CA GLN A 68 1.81 3.46 23.42
C GLN A 68 1.02 4.67 23.95
N SER A 69 0.30 4.51 25.07
CA SER A 69 -0.62 5.54 25.59
C SER A 69 0.05 6.62 26.43
N ASP A 70 1.28 6.36 26.88
CA ASP A 70 2.04 7.23 27.77
C ASP A 70 3.07 8.11 27.04
N ARG A 71 3.17 7.99 25.70
CA ARG A 71 4.19 8.66 24.89
C ARG A 71 3.74 8.86 23.44
N GLU A 72 4.55 9.60 22.71
CA GLU A 72 4.34 9.95 21.30
C GLU A 72 5.54 9.49 20.46
N VAL A 73 5.31 9.04 19.23
CA VAL A 73 6.40 8.81 18.27
C VAL A 73 6.88 10.16 17.74
N PRO A 74 8.13 10.58 18.00
CA PRO A 74 8.57 11.92 17.69
C PRO A 74 8.81 12.11 16.19
N ALA A 75 8.56 13.31 15.68
CA ALA A 75 8.77 13.66 14.28
C ALA A 75 10.25 13.54 13.86
N SER A 76 11.17 13.64 14.84
CA SER A 76 12.61 13.46 14.63
C SER A 76 13.05 12.00 14.52
N LEU A 77 12.18 11.03 14.82
CA LEU A 77 12.52 9.62 14.64
C LEU A 77 12.77 9.35 13.15
N PRO A 78 13.89 8.69 12.77
CA PRO A 78 14.11 8.32 11.37
C PRO A 78 12.96 7.47 10.84
N ARG A 79 12.60 7.71 9.58
CA ARG A 79 11.52 7.01 8.89
C ARG A 79 12.08 6.04 7.86
N VAL A 80 11.31 4.99 7.57
CA VAL A 80 11.62 3.95 6.58
C VAL A 80 10.40 3.69 5.72
N ASP A 81 10.62 3.09 4.56
CA ASP A 81 9.55 2.64 3.69
C ASP A 81 8.78 1.49 4.34
N PHE A 82 7.45 1.55 4.23
CA PHE A 82 6.53 0.46 4.54
C PHE A 82 5.68 0.15 3.31
N VAL A 83 5.76 -1.08 2.84
CA VAL A 83 5.07 -1.55 1.64
C VAL A 83 3.61 -1.85 1.98
N HIS A 84 2.69 -1.14 1.32
CA HIS A 84 1.25 -1.33 1.44
C HIS A 84 0.65 -2.11 0.26
N TRP A 85 1.27 -2.04 -0.92
CA TRP A 85 0.80 -2.76 -2.10
C TRP A 85 1.94 -2.94 -3.10
N LEU A 86 2.14 -4.17 -3.58
CA LEU A 86 2.93 -4.46 -4.77
C LEU A 86 2.06 -5.29 -5.73
N LEU A 87 2.05 -4.92 -7.01
CA LEU A 87 1.34 -5.63 -8.06
C LEU A 87 2.13 -5.54 -9.35
N ALA A 88 2.62 -6.68 -9.84
CA ALA A 88 3.37 -6.77 -11.10
C ALA A 88 2.51 -7.36 -12.22
N ASP A 89 3.02 -7.32 -13.44
CA ASP A 89 2.48 -8.04 -14.60
C ASP A 89 0.99 -7.76 -14.87
N ILE A 90 0.55 -6.51 -14.62
CA ILE A 90 -0.80 -6.06 -14.98
C ILE A 90 -0.87 -6.02 -16.52
N PRO A 91 -1.82 -6.71 -17.18
CA PRO A 91 -1.89 -6.74 -18.63
C PRO A 91 -2.03 -5.34 -19.24
N PRO A 92 -1.48 -5.09 -20.44
CA PRO A 92 -1.46 -3.75 -21.04
C PRO A 92 -2.86 -3.26 -21.44
N SER A 93 -3.83 -4.18 -21.54
CA SER A 93 -5.25 -3.87 -21.74
C SER A 93 -5.95 -3.31 -20.51
N VAL A 94 -5.33 -3.41 -19.32
CA VAL A 94 -5.87 -2.90 -18.05
C VAL A 94 -5.21 -1.56 -17.77
N THR A 95 -6.03 -0.51 -17.72
CA THR A 95 -5.61 0.88 -17.46
C THR A 95 -6.41 1.52 -16.32
N GLU A 96 -7.20 0.69 -15.63
CA GLU A 96 -8.05 1.09 -14.53
C GLU A 96 -8.20 -0.11 -13.57
N ILE A 97 -8.01 0.16 -12.28
CA ILE A 97 -8.34 -0.74 -11.19
C ILE A 97 -9.47 -0.07 -10.41
N ALA A 98 -10.61 -0.74 -10.35
CA ALA A 98 -11.74 -0.25 -9.58
C ALA A 98 -11.46 -0.34 -8.09
N GLU A 99 -12.07 0.57 -7.34
CA GLU A 99 -11.97 0.56 -5.90
C GLU A 99 -12.50 -0.75 -5.30
N GLY A 100 -11.79 -1.28 -4.32
CA GLY A 100 -12.17 -2.49 -3.62
C GLY A 100 -11.80 -3.79 -4.34
N THR A 101 -11.24 -3.73 -5.55
CA THR A 101 -10.94 -4.95 -6.33
C THR A 101 -9.83 -5.78 -5.71
N HIS A 102 -8.76 -5.17 -5.19
CA HIS A 102 -7.63 -5.90 -4.60
C HIS A 102 -7.71 -6.04 -3.08
N SER A 103 -8.61 -5.31 -2.45
CA SER A 103 -8.95 -5.48 -1.04
C SER A 103 -10.30 -4.84 -0.77
N ALA A 104 -11.15 -5.50 0.01
CA ALA A 104 -12.46 -4.98 0.45
C ALA A 104 -12.73 -5.36 1.91
N GLY A 105 -11.67 -5.45 2.72
CA GLY A 105 -11.73 -5.82 4.13
C GLY A 105 -10.43 -6.46 4.61
N LEU A 106 -10.33 -6.65 5.92
CA LEU A 106 -9.29 -7.45 6.54
C LEU A 106 -9.44 -8.93 6.13
N THR A 107 -8.34 -9.57 5.74
CA THR A 107 -8.25 -11.04 5.68
C THR A 107 -7.20 -11.49 6.68
N ALA A 108 -7.62 -12.11 7.78
CA ALA A 108 -6.71 -12.58 8.82
C ALA A 108 -5.72 -13.62 8.26
N GLY A 109 -4.42 -13.42 8.52
CA GLY A 109 -3.34 -14.24 7.96
C GLY A 109 -2.95 -13.89 6.51
N GLY A 110 -3.55 -12.85 5.94
CA GLY A 110 -3.28 -12.39 4.57
C GLY A 110 -4.19 -13.01 3.51
N LYS A 111 -4.21 -12.37 2.33
CA LYS A 111 -5.00 -12.78 1.17
C LYS A 111 -4.33 -13.95 0.44
N ASP A 112 -5.11 -14.73 -0.30
CA ASP A 112 -4.56 -15.76 -1.20
C ASP A 112 -3.87 -15.09 -2.40
N ALA A 113 -2.57 -15.35 -2.55
CA ALA A 113 -1.74 -14.75 -3.60
C ALA A 113 -2.13 -15.23 -5.01
N ASP A 114 -2.71 -16.42 -5.12
CA ASP A 114 -3.19 -16.97 -6.39
C ASP A 114 -4.59 -16.45 -6.78
N ALA A 115 -5.26 -15.74 -5.86
CA ALA A 115 -6.60 -15.19 -6.06
C ALA A 115 -6.61 -13.73 -6.52
N SER A 116 -5.46 -13.16 -6.91
CA SER A 116 -5.40 -11.77 -7.41
C SER A 116 -6.28 -11.61 -8.66
N PRO A 117 -7.19 -10.62 -8.71
CA PRO A 117 -8.07 -10.42 -9.86
C PRO A 117 -7.33 -10.05 -11.15
N VAL A 118 -6.18 -9.40 -11.02
CA VAL A 118 -5.29 -9.00 -12.12
C VAL A 118 -3.86 -8.91 -11.61
N GLY A 119 -2.88 -9.20 -12.47
CA GLY A 119 -1.47 -9.12 -12.12
C GLY A 119 -1.04 -10.12 -11.04
N VAL A 120 0.26 -10.08 -10.72
CA VAL A 120 0.89 -10.92 -9.70
C VAL A 120 1.07 -10.09 -8.43
N PRO A 121 0.44 -10.44 -7.30
CA PRO A 121 0.56 -9.67 -6.07
C PRO A 121 1.90 -9.97 -5.39
N GLY A 122 2.59 -8.93 -4.94
CA GLY A 122 3.75 -9.05 -4.07
C GLY A 122 3.35 -9.03 -2.59
N ARG A 123 4.29 -9.44 -1.75
CA ARG A 123 4.21 -9.36 -0.29
C ARG A 123 4.23 -7.90 0.17
N ASN A 124 3.41 -7.59 1.17
CA ASN A 124 3.41 -6.31 1.87
C ASN A 124 3.94 -6.48 3.31
N ASP A 125 4.27 -5.36 3.96
CA ASP A 125 5.00 -5.36 5.23
C ASP A 125 4.12 -5.70 6.44
N TYR A 126 2.80 -5.84 6.25
CA TYR A 126 1.93 -6.41 7.28
C TYR A 126 2.28 -7.86 7.61
N THR A 127 3.00 -8.55 6.73
CA THR A 127 3.60 -9.87 7.00
C THR A 127 4.52 -9.84 8.20
N ASP A 128 5.39 -8.83 8.29
CA ASP A 128 6.32 -8.69 9.42
C ASP A 128 5.63 -8.03 10.61
N TRP A 129 4.76 -7.05 10.37
CA TRP A 129 4.03 -6.34 11.42
C TRP A 129 3.18 -7.27 12.30
N PHE A 130 2.50 -8.24 11.68
CA PHE A 130 1.64 -9.18 12.39
C PHE A 130 2.31 -10.53 12.70
N ALA A 131 3.62 -10.68 12.50
CA ALA A 131 4.31 -11.97 12.62
C ALA A 131 4.15 -12.63 14.01
N ASP A 132 4.11 -11.81 15.07
CA ASP A 132 3.97 -12.27 16.46
C ASP A 132 2.52 -12.28 16.97
N ASP A 133 1.53 -11.88 16.15
CA ASP A 133 0.11 -11.94 16.50
C ASP A 133 -0.48 -13.28 16.02
N ALA A 134 -0.78 -14.19 16.95
CA ALA A 134 -1.28 -15.52 16.60
C ALA A 134 -2.61 -15.53 15.78
N ALA A 135 -3.40 -14.45 15.83
CA ALA A 135 -4.64 -14.34 15.08
C ALA A 135 -4.44 -13.74 13.68
N LEU A 136 -3.35 -13.01 13.45
CA LEU A 136 -3.09 -12.24 12.23
C LEU A 136 -1.84 -12.68 11.48
N ALA A 137 -0.97 -13.48 12.11
CA ALA A 137 0.24 -14.00 11.51
C ALA A 137 -0.06 -14.80 10.23
N GLY A 138 0.73 -14.54 9.20
CA GLY A 138 0.57 -15.14 7.88
C GLY A 138 1.33 -14.32 6.83
N THR A 139 1.17 -14.68 5.56
CA THR A 139 1.80 -13.94 4.46
C THR A 139 0.79 -12.97 3.88
N TRP A 140 1.06 -11.68 4.03
CA TRP A 140 0.20 -10.61 3.56
C TRP A 140 0.67 -10.17 2.17
N VAL A 141 -0.25 -10.19 1.21
CA VAL A 141 0.02 -9.85 -0.20
C VAL A 141 -1.05 -8.89 -0.73
N GLY A 142 -0.69 -8.14 -1.77
CA GLY A 142 -1.59 -7.16 -2.37
C GLY A 142 -1.76 -5.92 -1.47
N TYR A 143 -2.89 -5.22 -1.63
CA TYR A 143 -3.16 -3.99 -0.89
C TYR A 143 -3.65 -4.27 0.52
N ASP A 144 -3.01 -3.67 1.52
CA ASP A 144 -3.59 -3.39 2.82
C ASP A 144 -3.30 -1.92 3.16
N GLY A 145 -4.33 -1.17 3.54
CA GLY A 145 -4.31 0.28 3.56
C GLY A 145 -3.65 0.90 4.78
N PRO A 146 -3.74 2.23 4.93
CA PRO A 146 -3.18 2.95 6.07
C PRO A 146 -3.53 2.37 7.44
N ALA A 147 -2.52 2.20 8.30
CA ALA A 147 -2.69 1.98 9.74
C ALA A 147 -1.53 2.62 10.53
N PRO A 148 -1.30 3.94 10.39
CA PRO A 148 -0.19 4.60 11.08
C PRO A 148 -0.39 4.54 12.61
N PRO A 149 0.68 4.65 13.41
CA PRO A 149 0.54 4.67 14.86
C PRO A 149 -0.45 5.75 15.32
N TRP A 150 -1.35 5.40 16.23
CA TRP A 150 -2.34 6.36 16.75
C TRP A 150 -1.75 7.42 17.68
N ASN A 151 -0.47 7.28 18.00
CA ASN A 151 0.35 8.21 18.77
C ASN A 151 1.54 8.77 17.95
N ASP A 152 1.50 8.76 16.61
CA ASP A 152 2.54 9.44 15.82
C ASP A 152 2.33 10.95 15.78
N SER A 153 3.41 11.71 15.90
CA SER A 153 3.37 13.17 15.87
C SER A 153 3.29 13.76 14.46
N ILE A 154 3.42 12.93 13.41
CA ILE A 154 3.32 13.33 12.00
C ILE A 154 2.12 12.67 11.29
N VAL A 155 1.77 13.22 10.13
CA VAL A 155 0.84 12.61 9.19
C VAL A 155 1.66 11.79 8.19
N HIS A 156 1.26 10.54 7.95
CA HIS A 156 1.94 9.66 7.00
C HIS A 156 1.42 9.91 5.58
N ARG A 157 2.29 9.72 4.59
CA ARG A 157 1.97 9.74 3.16
C ARG A 157 1.94 8.32 2.63
N TYR A 158 1.06 8.07 1.67
CA TYR A 158 0.93 6.79 0.97
C TYR A 158 1.06 7.09 -0.52
N VAL A 159 2.20 6.72 -1.10
CA VAL A 159 2.57 7.07 -2.47
C VAL A 159 2.22 5.90 -3.39
N PHE A 160 1.24 6.11 -4.25
CA PHE A 160 0.84 5.19 -5.29
C PHE A 160 1.60 5.52 -6.57
N THR A 161 2.36 4.57 -7.10
CA THR A 161 3.05 4.71 -8.38
C THR A 161 2.58 3.63 -9.33
N VAL A 162 2.27 4.02 -10.57
CA VAL A 162 2.10 3.09 -11.69
C VAL A 162 3.32 3.24 -12.60
N ARG A 163 3.86 2.12 -13.08
CA ARG A 163 4.97 2.08 -14.05
C ARG A 163 4.56 1.29 -15.28
N ALA A 164 4.83 1.82 -16.46
CA ALA A 164 4.66 1.12 -17.73
C ALA A 164 5.96 0.40 -18.08
N MET A 165 5.84 -0.87 -18.48
CA MET A 165 6.99 -1.74 -18.73
C MET A 165 7.13 -2.08 -20.21
N ASP A 166 8.36 -2.23 -20.69
CA ASP A 166 8.67 -2.69 -22.07
C ASP A 166 8.64 -4.22 -22.24
N VAL A 167 8.37 -4.95 -21.15
CA VAL A 167 8.22 -6.40 -21.11
C VAL A 167 6.80 -6.79 -20.68
N PRO A 168 6.26 -7.91 -21.18
CA PRO A 168 4.92 -8.38 -20.81
C PRO A 168 4.88 -9.03 -19.42
N THR A 169 6.02 -9.46 -18.88
CA THR A 169 6.13 -10.08 -17.56
C THR A 169 7.52 -9.85 -16.98
N LEU A 170 7.58 -9.68 -15.65
CA LEU A 170 8.79 -9.58 -14.85
C LEU A 170 9.27 -10.95 -14.32
N HIS A 171 8.52 -12.02 -14.60
CA HIS A 171 8.79 -13.38 -14.12
C HIS A 171 8.90 -13.50 -12.59
N LEU A 172 8.14 -12.67 -11.85
CA LEU A 172 8.04 -12.72 -10.40
C LEU A 172 6.98 -13.75 -9.98
N ALA A 173 7.27 -14.54 -8.94
CA ALA A 173 6.28 -15.42 -8.33
C ALA A 173 5.39 -14.63 -7.35
N PRO A 174 4.10 -15.00 -7.18
CA PRO A 174 3.25 -14.38 -6.16
C PRO A 174 3.92 -14.37 -4.79
N GLY A 175 3.82 -13.25 -4.07
CA GLY A 175 4.49 -13.04 -2.78
C GLY A 175 5.95 -12.54 -2.89
N PHE A 176 6.41 -12.11 -4.06
CA PHE A 176 7.69 -11.41 -4.22
C PHE A 176 7.77 -10.17 -3.31
N ASP A 177 8.98 -9.82 -2.85
CA ASP A 177 9.21 -8.63 -2.03
C ASP A 177 9.60 -7.40 -2.86
N LEU A 178 9.68 -6.23 -2.21
CA LEU A 178 10.05 -4.97 -2.87
C LEU A 178 11.44 -5.04 -3.51
N ALA A 179 12.40 -5.74 -2.89
CA ALA A 179 13.76 -5.86 -3.43
C ALA A 179 13.77 -6.65 -4.75
N ALA A 180 13.03 -7.76 -4.83
CA ALA A 180 12.85 -8.53 -6.04
C ALA A 180 12.15 -7.70 -7.13
N LEU A 181 11.13 -6.91 -6.77
CA LEU A 181 10.46 -6.01 -7.71
C LEU A 181 11.44 -4.97 -8.27
N VAL A 182 12.16 -4.25 -7.40
CA VAL A 182 13.13 -3.22 -7.81
C VAL A 182 14.19 -3.80 -8.75
N GLY A 183 14.69 -4.99 -8.45
CA GLY A 183 15.63 -5.68 -9.32
C GLY A 183 15.04 -6.04 -10.70
N ALA A 184 13.78 -6.46 -10.74
CA ALA A 184 13.09 -6.80 -11.98
C ALA A 184 12.68 -5.58 -12.82
N LEU A 185 12.50 -4.42 -12.19
CA LEU A 185 12.18 -3.16 -12.88
C LEU A 185 13.37 -2.57 -13.66
N ASP A 186 14.61 -2.93 -13.27
CA ASP A 186 15.82 -2.32 -13.83
C ASP A 186 15.89 -2.46 -15.36
N GLY A 187 16.05 -1.33 -16.05
CA GLY A 187 16.13 -1.26 -17.51
C GLY A 187 14.80 -1.45 -18.27
N HIS A 188 13.68 -1.69 -17.59
CA HIS A 188 12.40 -2.03 -18.23
C HIS A 188 11.30 -0.95 -18.14
N VAL A 189 11.47 0.07 -17.29
CA VAL A 189 10.47 1.14 -17.11
C VAL A 189 10.50 2.12 -18.30
N LEU A 190 9.38 2.21 -19.02
CA LEU A 190 9.19 3.16 -20.12
C LEU A 190 8.76 4.55 -19.62
N ASP A 191 7.87 4.56 -18.64
CA ASP A 191 7.26 5.76 -18.08
C ASP A 191 6.66 5.44 -16.70
N GLU A 192 6.50 6.45 -15.85
CA GLU A 192 5.87 6.30 -14.54
C GLU A 192 5.09 7.56 -14.13
N ALA A 193 4.11 7.37 -13.26
CA ALA A 193 3.34 8.45 -12.67
C ALA A 193 2.97 8.07 -11.24
N SER A 194 2.95 9.07 -10.36
CA SER A 194 2.63 8.88 -8.95
C SER A 194 1.59 9.89 -8.47
N ILE A 195 0.74 9.45 -7.56
CA ILE A 195 -0.14 10.28 -6.74
C ILE A 195 0.00 9.83 -5.30
N SER A 196 -0.31 10.72 -4.36
CA SER A 196 -0.20 10.46 -2.94
C SER A 196 -1.48 10.82 -2.20
N THR A 197 -1.71 10.14 -1.09
CA THR A 197 -2.71 10.54 -0.11
C THR A 197 -2.09 10.52 1.28
N SER A 198 -2.70 11.21 2.24
CA SER A 198 -2.20 11.27 3.61
C SER A 198 -3.17 10.64 4.59
N TYR A 199 -2.67 10.04 5.67
CA TYR A 199 -3.53 9.51 6.73
C TYR A 199 -2.87 9.64 8.10
N THR A 200 -3.70 9.77 9.13
CA THR A 200 -3.24 9.78 10.52
C THR A 200 -4.34 9.24 11.43
N LEU A 201 -3.94 8.46 12.43
CA LEU A 201 -4.80 8.01 13.51
C LEU A 201 -4.65 8.88 14.76
N THR A 202 -3.72 9.84 14.76
CA THR A 202 -3.51 10.78 15.87
C THR A 202 -4.60 11.85 15.90
N PRO A 203 -5.48 11.92 16.93
CA PRO A 203 -6.67 12.76 16.90
C PRO A 203 -6.41 14.26 16.67
N ARG A 204 -5.29 14.78 17.18
CA ARG A 204 -4.94 16.21 17.05
C ARG A 204 -4.45 16.61 15.65
N LEU A 205 -4.23 15.65 14.75
CA LEU A 205 -3.70 15.86 13.39
C LEU A 205 -4.74 15.58 12.29
N ARG A 206 -5.97 15.19 12.66
CA ARG A 206 -7.03 14.81 11.73
C ARG A 206 -7.71 16.00 11.08
#